data_AF-A0A4S1FFF4-F1
#
_entry.id   AF-A0A4S1FFF4-F1
#
_cell.length_a   1.000
_cell.length_b   1.000
_cell.length_c   1.000
_cell.angle_alpha   90.00
_cell.angle_beta   90.00
_cell.angle_gamma   90.00
#
_symmetry.space_group_name_H-M   'P 1'
#
loop_
_entity.id
_entity.type
_entity.pdbx_description
1 polymer ?
#
loop_
_entity_poly.entity_id
_entity_poly.type
_entity_poly.pdbx_seq_one_letter_code
_entity_poly.pdbx_strand_id
1 'polypeptide(L)'
;VEGPMGRNIRDIALLLDEQAGYHPQAPLSHAKEGSFLDGLQTKASGGRVAWLGDLDGHLPTEPGVLDLCEAALARFAGASFESEALVPDVDFE
;
A
#
# COMPACT_ATOMS: atom_id res chain seq x y z
N VAL A 1 8.54 7.81 9.33
CA VAL A 1 8.20 6.38 9.51
C VAL A 1 9.28 5.61 8.80
N GLU A 2 9.98 4.74 9.52
CA GLU A 2 10.99 3.84 8.94
C GLU A 2 10.30 2.53 8.56
N GLY A 3 10.76 1.87 7.49
CA GLY A 3 10.19 0.60 7.04
C GLY A 3 11.25 -0.29 6.39
N PRO A 4 11.07 -1.62 6.40
CA PRO A 4 12.05 -2.54 5.85
C PRO A 4 12.09 -2.48 4.31
N MET A 5 13.29 -2.55 3.76
CA MET A 5 13.52 -2.78 2.33
C MET A 5 13.85 -4.25 2.09
N GLY A 6 13.13 -4.89 1.17
CA GLY A 6 13.34 -6.30 0.81
C GLY A 6 13.07 -6.55 -0.67
N ARG A 7 13.61 -7.65 -1.20
CA ARG A 7 13.43 -8.03 -2.62
C ARG A 7 12.14 -8.80 -2.89
N ASN A 8 11.43 -9.22 -1.84
CA ASN A 8 10.18 -9.94 -1.96
C ASN A 8 9.27 -9.63 -0.76
N ILE A 9 7.96 -9.87 -0.94
CA ILE A 9 6.92 -9.56 0.03
C ILE A 9 7.10 -10.37 1.32
N ARG A 10 7.54 -11.63 1.22
CA ARG A 10 7.72 -12.52 2.39
C ARG A 10 8.80 -12.01 3.34
N ASP A 11 9.95 -11.57 2.81
CA ASP A 11 11.04 -11.03 3.62
C ASP A 11 10.63 -9.71 4.28
N ILE A 12 9.89 -8.86 3.56
CA ILE A 12 9.34 -7.60 4.12
C ILE A 12 8.37 -7.91 5.26
N ALA A 13 7.47 -8.88 5.09
CA ALA A 13 6.55 -9.29 6.14
C ALA A 13 7.27 -9.86 7.38
N LEU A 14 8.31 -10.68 7.18
CA LEU A 14 9.13 -11.18 8.28
C LEU A 14 9.87 -10.05 9.01
N LEU A 15 10.43 -9.08 8.30
CA LEU A 15 11.08 -7.93 8.92
C LEU A 15 10.09 -7.04 9.68
N LEU A 16 8.89 -6.82 9.14
CA LEU A 16 7.82 -6.10 9.85
C LEU A 16 7.40 -6.84 11.12
N ASP A 17 7.42 -8.17 11.12
CA ASP A 17 7.12 -8.95 12.33
C ASP A 17 8.10 -8.69 13.48
N GLU A 18 9.36 -8.41 13.18
CA GLU A 18 10.38 -8.05 14.17
C GLU A 18 10.36 -6.55 14.52
N GLN A 19 10.15 -5.68 13.54
CA GLN A 19 10.30 -4.23 13.71
C GLN A 19 9.05 -3.53 14.26
N ALA A 20 7.86 -4.01 13.93
CA ALA A 20 6.62 -3.36 14.33
C ALA A 20 6.24 -3.68 15.78
N GLY A 21 5.82 -2.66 16.51
CA GLY A 21 5.34 -2.80 17.87
C GLY A 21 5.39 -1.50 18.66
N TYR A 22 4.67 -1.49 19.77
CA TYR A 22 4.68 -0.36 20.68
C TYR A 22 6.05 -0.25 21.35
N HIS A 23 6.55 0.98 21.47
CA HIS A 23 7.76 1.30 22.20
C HIS A 23 7.54 2.57 23.04
N PRO A 24 7.76 2.54 24.37
CA PRO A 24 7.42 3.65 25.26
C PRO A 24 8.20 4.94 24.99
N GLN A 25 9.35 4.85 24.31
CA GLN A 25 10.15 6.01 23.93
C GLN A 25 9.89 6.50 22.49
N ALA A 26 8.93 5.89 21.78
CA ALA A 26 8.53 6.27 20.44
C ALA A 26 7.03 6.64 20.45
N PRO A 27 6.67 7.92 20.63
CA PRO A 27 5.27 8.36 20.78
C PRO A 27 4.35 8.02 19.60
N LEU A 28 4.92 7.82 18.41
CA LEU A 28 4.19 7.43 17.20
C LEU A 28 4.19 5.91 16.96
N SER A 29 4.69 5.12 17.91
CA SER A 29 4.63 3.65 17.82
C SER A 29 3.22 3.15 18.13
N HIS A 30 2.85 2.05 17.47
CA HIS A 30 1.55 1.41 17.61
C HIS A 30 1.72 -0.04 18.02
N ALA A 31 0.74 -0.59 18.74
CA ALA A 31 0.74 -2.01 19.05
C ALA A 31 0.66 -2.85 17.77
N LYS A 32 1.40 -3.95 17.70
CA LYS A 32 1.33 -4.88 16.57
C LYS A 32 0.09 -5.77 16.73
N GLU A 33 -0.82 -5.75 15.76
CA GLU A 33 -2.12 -6.47 15.80
C GLU A 33 -2.07 -7.92 15.30
N GLY A 34 -0.88 -8.53 15.19
CA GLY A 34 -0.72 -9.92 14.76
C GLY A 34 0.61 -10.18 14.05
N SER A 35 0.73 -11.34 13.39
CA SER A 35 1.86 -11.62 12.52
C SER A 35 1.57 -11.18 11.08
N PHE A 36 2.49 -10.41 10.50
CA PHE A 36 2.43 -10.04 9.08
C PHE A 36 2.72 -11.24 8.19
N LEU A 37 3.65 -12.11 8.58
CA LEU A 37 4.00 -13.31 7.83
C LEU A 37 2.83 -14.32 7.79
N ASP A 38 2.18 -14.55 8.93
CA ASP A 38 1.00 -15.41 9.01
C ASP A 38 -0.18 -14.80 8.24
N GLY A 39 -0.32 -13.47 8.26
CA GLY A 39 -1.33 -12.74 7.48
C GLY A 39 -1.28 -13.05 5.97
N LEU A 40 -0.09 -13.32 5.42
CA LEU A 40 0.07 -13.70 4.01
C LEU A 40 -0.55 -15.07 3.65
N GLN A 41 -0.86 -15.92 4.64
CA GLN A 41 -1.51 -17.22 4.39
C GLN A 41 -3.00 -17.07 4.02
N THR A 42 -3.62 -15.94 4.37
CA THR A 42 -5.01 -15.68 4.05
C THR A 42 -5.09 -14.91 2.74
N LYS A 43 -5.58 -15.59 1.69
CA LYS A 43 -5.83 -14.92 0.42
C LYS A 43 -7.00 -13.94 0.56
N ALA A 44 -6.81 -12.70 0.13
CA ALA A 44 -7.91 -11.75 0.06
C ALA A 44 -8.97 -12.22 -0.96
N SER A 45 -10.25 -12.05 -0.62
CA SER A 45 -11.39 -12.52 -1.41
C SER A 45 -11.83 -11.56 -2.52
N GLY A 46 -11.26 -10.35 -2.56
CA GLY A 46 -11.62 -9.27 -3.46
C GLY A 46 -11.73 -7.95 -2.73
N GLY A 47 -11.98 -6.86 -3.46
CA GLY A 47 -12.08 -5.53 -2.87
C GLY A 47 -12.24 -4.42 -3.91
N ARG A 48 -12.19 -3.17 -3.43
CA ARG A 48 -12.16 -1.97 -4.28
C ARG A 48 -10.88 -1.20 -4.04
N VAL A 49 -10.26 -0.72 -5.11
CA VAL A 49 -9.03 0.07 -5.09
C VAL A 49 -9.32 1.46 -5.65
N ALA A 50 -9.17 2.48 -4.82
CA ALA A 50 -9.20 3.87 -5.29
C ALA A 50 -7.83 4.22 -5.89
N TRP A 51 -7.83 4.68 -7.15
CA TRP A 51 -6.64 5.17 -7.85
C TRP A 51 -6.65 6.69 -7.88
N LEU A 52 -5.61 7.27 -7.26
CA LEU A 52 -5.46 8.71 -7.10
C LEU A 52 -4.90 9.42 -8.35
N GLY A 53 -4.26 8.66 -9.26
CA GLY A 53 -3.57 9.24 -10.41
C GLY A 53 -2.46 10.21 -9.99
N ASP A 54 -2.40 11.34 -10.68
CA ASP A 54 -1.54 12.48 -10.38
C ASP A 54 -2.20 13.51 -9.44
N LEU A 55 -3.23 13.08 -8.68
CA LEU A 55 -4.04 13.94 -7.83
C LEU A 55 -4.63 15.13 -8.62
N ASP A 56 -5.25 14.87 -9.78
CA ASP A 56 -5.83 15.90 -10.65
C ASP A 56 -4.81 16.98 -11.05
N GLY A 57 -3.58 16.55 -11.33
CA GLY A 57 -2.46 17.42 -11.70
C GLY A 57 -1.71 18.08 -10.55
N HIS A 58 -2.07 17.83 -9.29
CA HIS A 58 -1.34 18.35 -8.12
C HIS A 58 0.00 17.64 -7.86
N LEU A 59 0.22 16.46 -8.41
CA LEU A 59 1.47 15.70 -8.27
C LEU A 59 2.21 15.61 -9.61
N PRO A 60 3.40 16.21 -9.77
CA PRO A 60 4.17 16.05 -10.99
C PRO A 60 4.67 14.60 -11.15
N THR A 61 4.40 14.00 -12.31
CA THR A 61 4.85 12.64 -12.66
C THR A 61 5.71 12.63 -13.92
N GLU A 62 6.70 11.74 -13.95
CA GLU A 62 7.50 11.51 -15.16
C GLU A 62 6.69 10.77 -16.24
N PRO A 63 7.01 10.97 -17.54
CA PRO A 63 6.34 10.27 -18.63
C PRO A 63 6.37 8.75 -18.47
N GLY A 64 5.22 8.10 -18.61
CA GLY A 64 5.06 6.65 -18.54
C GLY A 64 4.87 6.08 -17.13
N VAL A 65 5.04 6.86 -16.07
CA VAL A 65 4.77 6.40 -14.69
C VAL A 65 3.29 6.06 -14.49
N LEU A 66 2.39 6.97 -14.88
CA LEU A 66 0.95 6.76 -14.75
C LEU A 66 0.47 5.56 -15.59
N ASP A 67 0.86 5.49 -16.86
CA ASP A 67 0.52 4.38 -17.76
C ASP A 67 0.97 3.02 -17.19
N LEU A 68 2.17 2.96 -16.62
CA LEU A 68 2.69 1.74 -15.98
C LEU A 68 1.87 1.35 -14.75
N CYS A 69 1.53 2.32 -13.89
CA CYS A 69 0.70 2.10 -12.71
C CYS A 69 -0.71 1.63 -13.09
N GLU A 70 -1.34 2.25 -14.08
CA GLU A 70 -2.67 1.86 -14.57
C GLU A 70 -2.68 0.46 -15.18
N ALA A 71 -1.66 0.12 -15.98
CA ALA A 71 -1.50 -1.23 -16.50
C ALA A 71 -1.29 -2.28 -15.38
N ALA A 72 -0.58 -1.92 -14.31
CA ALA A 72 -0.42 -2.78 -13.14
C ALA A 72 -1.73 -2.94 -12.36
N LEU A 73 -2.49 -1.86 -12.17
CA LEU A 73 -3.80 -1.85 -11.51
C LEU A 73 -4.82 -2.73 -12.24
N ALA A 74 -4.88 -2.66 -13.58
CA ALA A 74 -5.80 -3.49 -14.36
C ALA A 74 -5.65 -5.00 -14.13
N ARG A 75 -4.47 -5.47 -13.70
CA ARG A 75 -4.21 -6.89 -13.38
C ARG A 75 -4.99 -7.36 -12.15
N PHE A 76 -5.37 -6.47 -11.25
CA PHE A 76 -6.09 -6.79 -10.01
C PHE A 76 -7.54 -7.23 -10.25
N ALA A 77 -8.15 -6.85 -11.38
CA ALA A 77 -9.49 -7.32 -11.77
C ALA A 77 -9.56 -8.86 -11.85
N GLY A 78 -8.49 -9.52 -12.32
CA GLY A 78 -8.38 -10.99 -12.34
C GLY A 78 -8.36 -11.65 -10.96
N ALA A 79 -8.19 -10.87 -9.89
CA ALA A 79 -8.25 -11.29 -8.49
C ALA A 79 -9.50 -10.74 -7.76
N SER A 80 -10.51 -10.29 -8.50
CA SER A 80 -11.76 -9.71 -7.95
C SER A 80 -11.55 -8.40 -7.18
N PHE A 81 -10.55 -7.62 -7.58
CA PHE A 81 -10.32 -6.27 -7.10
C PHE A 81 -10.63 -5.27 -8.21
N GLU A 82 -11.71 -4.51 -8.04
CA GLU A 82 -12.11 -3.46 -8.98
C GLU A 82 -11.39 -2.16 -8.64
N SER A 83 -10.79 -1.51 -9.63
CA SER A 83 -10.11 -0.22 -9.46
C SER A 83 -10.93 0.92 -10.06
N GLU A 84 -11.01 2.04 -9.35
CA GLU A 84 -11.71 3.24 -9.81
C GLU A 84 -10.84 4.49 -9.62
N ALA A 85 -10.88 5.41 -10.58
CA ALA A 85 -10.27 6.72 -10.40
C ALA A 85 -11.09 7.50 -9.34
N LEU A 86 -10.42 7.95 -8.29
CA LEU A 86 -11.04 8.69 -7.20
C LEU A 86 -10.02 9.63 -6.57
N VAL A 87 -10.23 10.93 -6.72
CA VAL A 87 -9.43 11.96 -6.05
C VAL A 87 -10.20 12.43 -4.81
N PRO A 88 -9.58 12.45 -3.61
CA PRO A 88 -10.22 12.97 -2.41
C PRO A 88 -10.61 14.44 -2.58
N ASP A 89 -11.83 14.77 -2.14
CA ASP A 89 -12.32 16.15 -2.07
C ASP A 89 -11.75 16.83 -0.81
N VAL A 90 -10.48 17.21 -0.90
CA VAL A 90 -9.74 17.92 0.14
C VAL A 90 -8.99 19.10 -0.47
N ASP A 91 -8.72 20.11 0.34
CA ASP A 91 -7.87 21.21 -0.05
C ASP A 91 -6.40 20.75 -0.12
N PHE A 92 -5.77 20.95 -1.28
CA PHE A 92 -4.37 20.58 -1.54
C PHE A 92 -3.42 21.80 -1.49
N GLU A 93 -3.93 23.00 -1.19
CA GLU A 93 -3.16 24.24 -1.04
C GLU A 93 -2.65 24.50 0.38
#